data_AF-A0A4U5MD88-F1
#
_entry.id   AF-A0A4U5MD88-F1
#
_cell.length_a   1.000
_cell.length_b   1.000
_cell.length_c   1.000
_cell.angle_alpha   90.00
_cell.angle_beta   90.00
_cell.angle_gamma   90.00
#
_symmetry.space_group_name_H-M   'P 1'
#
loop_
_entity.id
_entity.type
_entity.pdbx_description
1 polymer ?
#
loop_
_entity_poly.entity_id
_entity_poly.type
_entity_poly.pdbx_seq_one_letter_code
_entity_poly.pdbx_strand_id
1 'polypeptide(L)'
;MISFKRTAALVAAFAVAVLSLPIPQSGDEKEVFDVLPAEFQKFIESLTPDDVKTFGSLIENVDNLNDDEKIYDEIRKQNPALADRVKTLFSALDAKFDALSPVPKKFLSGLMSAIVSFDEKKIDNVEKEAKSLPQEARDEIIKTFPSFKELFDFTDK
;
A
#
# COMPACT_ATOMS: atom_id res chain seq x y z
N MET A 1 1.76 11.94 -18.12
CA MET A 1 1.50 10.49 -18.22
C MET A 1 1.75 9.88 -16.85
N ILE A 2 0.85 10.15 -15.91
CA ILE A 2 0.87 9.69 -14.52
C ILE A 2 -0.60 9.44 -14.15
N SER A 3 -0.87 8.58 -13.15
CA SER A 3 -2.16 8.49 -12.42
C SER A 3 -3.14 7.35 -12.74
N PHE A 4 -2.67 6.17 -13.17
CA PHE A 4 -3.47 4.92 -13.03
C PHE A 4 -2.91 3.99 -11.94
N LYS A 5 -1.62 4.12 -11.62
CA LYS A 5 -0.93 3.31 -10.61
C LYS A 5 -1.19 3.78 -9.18
N ARG A 6 -1.66 5.02 -9.00
CA ARG A 6 -1.96 5.65 -7.70
C ARG A 6 -3.41 5.38 -7.26
N THR A 7 -4.34 5.34 -8.21
CA THR A 7 -5.78 5.06 -8.01
C THR A 7 -6.00 3.70 -7.40
N ALA A 8 -5.36 2.71 -8.01
CA ALA A 8 -5.53 1.34 -7.60
C ALA A 8 -4.73 1.08 -6.28
N ALA A 9 -3.63 1.81 -6.02
CA ALA A 9 -2.93 1.84 -4.72
C ALA A 9 -3.77 2.43 -3.58
N LEU A 10 -4.52 3.51 -3.82
CA LEU A 10 -5.50 4.03 -2.87
C LEU A 10 -6.58 2.98 -2.60
N VAL A 11 -7.21 2.46 -3.65
CA VAL A 11 -8.33 1.50 -3.54
C VAL A 11 -7.93 0.20 -2.84
N ALA A 12 -6.74 -0.33 -3.10
CA ALA A 12 -6.28 -1.54 -2.43
C ALA A 12 -5.86 -1.29 -0.98
N ALA A 13 -5.23 -0.15 -0.69
CA ALA A 13 -4.99 0.27 0.68
C ALA A 13 -6.32 0.45 1.46
N PHE A 14 -7.36 0.94 0.79
CA PHE A 14 -8.72 1.06 1.35
C PHE A 14 -9.42 -0.29 1.50
N ALA A 15 -9.27 -1.22 0.56
CA ALA A 15 -9.86 -2.55 0.65
C ALA A 15 -9.23 -3.35 1.80
N VAL A 16 -7.90 -3.30 1.95
CA VAL A 16 -7.20 -3.90 3.08
C VAL A 16 -7.64 -3.25 4.39
N ALA A 17 -7.69 -1.91 4.44
CA ALA A 17 -8.17 -1.17 5.63
C ALA A 17 -9.60 -1.57 6.07
N VAL A 18 -10.54 -1.70 5.12
CA VAL A 18 -11.94 -2.05 5.40
C VAL A 18 -12.09 -3.51 5.83
N LEU A 19 -11.27 -4.42 5.28
CA LEU A 19 -11.26 -5.84 5.66
C LEU A 19 -10.49 -6.10 6.98
N SER A 20 -9.58 -5.19 7.35
CA SER A 20 -8.67 -5.33 8.50
C SER A 20 -9.23 -4.82 9.84
N LEU A 21 -10.53 -4.53 9.98
CA LEU A 21 -11.10 -4.26 11.31
C LEU A 21 -11.91 -5.44 11.83
N PRO A 22 -11.51 -6.04 12.97
CA PRO A 22 -10.42 -5.65 13.89
C PRO A 22 -9.00 -6.01 13.36
N ILE A 23 -8.00 -5.16 13.67
CA ILE A 23 -6.59 -5.30 13.23
C ILE A 23 -6.16 -6.76 13.39
N PRO A 24 -5.68 -7.42 12.32
CA PRO A 24 -5.39 -8.84 12.37
C PRO A 24 -4.35 -9.14 13.45
N GLN A 25 -4.77 -9.92 14.44
CA GLN A 25 -3.92 -10.32 15.59
C GLN A 25 -3.16 -11.62 15.33
N SER A 26 -3.56 -12.41 14.31
CA SER A 26 -2.95 -13.69 13.95
C SER A 26 -3.36 -14.14 12.55
N GLY A 27 -2.61 -15.09 11.97
CA GLY A 27 -2.91 -15.68 10.65
C GLY A 27 -2.30 -14.89 9.48
N ASP A 28 -2.63 -15.31 8.26
CA ASP A 28 -2.04 -14.78 7.02
C ASP A 28 -2.26 -13.26 6.86
N GLU A 29 -3.37 -12.75 7.36
CA GLU A 29 -3.69 -11.32 7.37
C GLU A 29 -2.72 -10.49 8.23
N LYS A 30 -2.23 -11.07 9.33
CA LYS A 30 -1.22 -10.43 10.18
C LYS A 30 0.13 -10.41 9.49
N GLU A 31 0.50 -11.49 8.80
CA GLU A 31 1.75 -11.53 8.02
C GLU A 31 1.74 -10.46 6.92
N VAL A 32 0.61 -10.29 6.22
CA VAL A 32 0.46 -9.20 5.23
C VAL A 32 0.55 -7.82 5.88
N PHE A 33 -0.07 -7.62 7.06
CA PHE A 33 -0.02 -6.35 7.79
C PHE A 33 1.40 -5.99 8.28
N ASP A 34 2.12 -6.94 8.85
CA ASP A 34 3.46 -6.75 9.41
C ASP A 34 4.50 -6.38 8.32
N VAL A 35 4.27 -6.84 7.09
CA VAL A 35 5.08 -6.51 5.91
C VAL A 35 4.82 -5.10 5.36
N LEU A 36 3.69 -4.47 5.67
CA LEU A 36 3.40 -3.12 5.18
C LEU A 36 4.42 -2.09 5.72
N PRO A 37 4.69 -0.99 4.99
CA PRO A 37 5.43 0.15 5.53
C PRO A 37 4.81 0.65 6.84
N ALA A 38 5.65 1.07 7.79
CA ALA A 38 5.19 1.58 9.08
C ALA A 38 4.18 2.75 8.94
N GLU A 39 4.27 3.54 7.87
CA GLU A 39 3.30 4.58 7.56
C GLU A 39 1.90 4.01 7.27
N PHE A 40 1.82 2.88 6.55
CA PHE A 40 0.55 2.19 6.30
C PHE A 40 -0.01 1.55 7.57
N GLN A 41 0.84 0.91 8.37
CA GLN A 41 0.43 0.32 9.65
C GLN A 41 -0.18 1.40 10.56
N LYS A 42 0.52 2.52 10.75
CA LYS A 42 0.01 3.67 11.53
C LYS A 42 -1.27 4.26 10.94
N PHE A 43 -1.38 4.31 9.62
CA PHE A 43 -2.60 4.79 8.98
C PHE A 43 -3.78 3.89 9.32
N ILE A 44 -3.65 2.57 9.14
CA ILE A 44 -4.67 1.56 9.47
C ILE A 44 -5.03 1.61 10.95
N GLU A 45 -4.03 1.69 11.84
CA GLU A 45 -4.24 1.82 13.30
C GLU A 45 -5.00 3.11 13.68
N SER A 46 -4.88 4.16 12.89
CA SER A 46 -5.58 5.42 13.13
C SER A 46 -7.04 5.40 12.66
N LEU A 47 -7.44 4.42 11.85
CA LEU A 47 -8.78 4.39 11.26
C LEU A 47 -9.86 4.18 12.32
N THR A 48 -10.87 5.02 12.24
CA THR A 48 -12.09 4.91 13.04
C THR A 48 -13.17 4.15 12.27
N PRO A 49 -14.22 3.66 12.94
CA PRO A 49 -15.36 3.05 12.25
C PRO A 49 -16.00 3.95 11.19
N ASP A 50 -16.04 5.27 11.41
CA ASP A 50 -16.58 6.24 10.45
C ASP A 50 -15.68 6.38 9.21
N ASP A 51 -14.37 6.24 9.38
CA ASP A 51 -13.43 6.22 8.26
C ASP A 51 -13.63 4.98 7.38
N VAL A 52 -13.80 3.83 8.02
CA VAL A 52 -14.09 2.56 7.32
C VAL A 52 -15.41 2.63 6.59
N LYS A 53 -16.44 3.25 7.18
CA LYS A 53 -17.72 3.48 6.50
C LYS A 53 -17.55 4.36 5.26
N THR A 54 -16.75 5.43 5.37
CA THR A 54 -16.42 6.31 4.24
C THR A 54 -15.75 5.52 3.12
N PHE A 55 -14.79 4.66 3.44
CA PHE A 55 -14.13 3.80 2.46
C PHE A 55 -15.04 2.74 1.86
N GLY A 56 -15.91 2.10 2.65
CA GLY A 56 -16.90 1.16 2.15
C GLY A 56 -17.81 1.79 1.09
N SER A 57 -18.34 2.98 1.36
CA SER A 57 -19.16 3.72 0.39
C SER A 57 -18.40 4.14 -0.86
N LEU A 58 -17.09 4.37 -0.77
CA LEU A 58 -16.24 4.67 -1.93
C LEU A 58 -15.98 3.43 -2.79
N ILE A 59 -15.76 2.27 -2.16
CA ILE A 59 -15.57 0.99 -2.85
C ILE A 59 -16.82 0.62 -3.66
N GLU A 60 -18.01 0.83 -3.11
CA GLU A 60 -19.28 0.61 -3.83
C GLU A 60 -19.44 1.49 -5.07
N ASN A 61 -18.73 2.63 -5.12
CA ASN A 61 -18.76 3.58 -6.22
C ASN A 61 -17.47 3.60 -7.05
N VAL A 62 -16.54 2.66 -6.82
CA VAL A 62 -15.18 2.71 -7.36
C VAL A 62 -15.15 2.66 -8.90
N ASP A 63 -16.09 1.95 -9.52
CA ASP A 63 -16.21 1.86 -10.98
C ASP A 63 -16.48 3.24 -11.64
N ASN A 64 -17.04 4.18 -10.88
CA ASN A 64 -17.30 5.57 -11.30
C ASN A 64 -16.15 6.52 -10.93
N LEU A 65 -15.20 6.06 -10.10
CA LEU A 65 -14.10 6.84 -9.54
C LEU A 65 -12.77 6.45 -10.18
N ASN A 66 -12.66 6.60 -11.49
CA ASN A 66 -11.45 6.29 -12.27
C ASN A 66 -10.36 7.39 -12.21
N ASP A 67 -10.38 8.24 -11.18
CA ASP A 67 -9.52 9.42 -11.08
C ASP A 67 -9.13 9.68 -9.61
N ASP A 68 -7.83 9.74 -9.34
CA ASP A 68 -7.25 9.97 -8.02
C ASP A 68 -7.79 11.25 -7.37
N GLU A 69 -7.92 12.32 -8.15
CA GLU A 69 -8.42 13.60 -7.64
C GLU A 69 -9.90 13.47 -7.24
N LYS A 70 -10.69 12.70 -7.99
CA LYS A 70 -12.10 12.46 -7.66
C LYS A 70 -12.26 11.59 -6.42
N ILE A 71 -11.43 10.55 -6.25
CA ILE A 71 -11.43 9.74 -5.03
C ILE A 71 -11.07 10.62 -3.83
N TYR A 72 -10.01 11.41 -3.95
CA TYR A 72 -9.59 12.31 -2.87
C TYR A 72 -10.65 13.35 -2.52
N ASP A 73 -11.25 13.99 -3.53
CA ASP A 73 -12.32 14.97 -3.32
C ASP A 73 -13.55 14.33 -2.68
N GLU A 74 -13.88 13.10 -3.03
CA GLU A 74 -15.01 12.39 -2.45
C GLU A 74 -14.75 12.00 -0.99
N ILE A 75 -13.55 11.49 -0.67
CA ILE A 75 -13.12 11.30 0.73
C ILE A 75 -13.21 12.63 1.47
N ARG A 76 -12.72 13.73 0.88
CA ARG A 76 -12.71 15.04 1.53
C ARG A 76 -14.11 15.58 1.80
N LYS A 77 -15.07 15.35 0.91
CA LYS A 77 -16.48 15.76 1.12
C LYS A 77 -17.13 14.98 2.27
N GLN A 78 -16.88 13.68 2.35
CA GLN A 78 -17.50 12.82 3.35
C GLN A 78 -16.78 12.92 4.71
N ASN A 79 -15.45 12.98 4.68
CA ASN A 79 -14.58 12.98 5.84
C ASN A 79 -13.27 13.77 5.56
N PRO A 80 -13.27 15.09 5.79
CA PRO A 80 -12.09 15.94 5.57
C PRO A 80 -10.86 15.48 6.37
N ALA A 81 -11.05 15.02 7.61
CA ALA A 81 -9.95 14.58 8.47
C ALA A 81 -9.30 13.29 7.95
N LEU A 82 -10.10 12.39 7.35
CA LEU A 82 -9.59 11.21 6.65
C LEU A 82 -8.82 11.58 5.40
N ALA A 83 -9.33 12.53 4.60
CA ALA A 83 -8.61 13.02 3.42
C ALA A 83 -7.24 13.59 3.79
N ASP A 84 -7.13 14.38 4.85
CA ASP A 84 -5.84 14.92 5.30
C ASP A 84 -4.87 13.82 5.74
N ARG A 85 -5.36 12.77 6.43
CA ARG A 85 -4.54 11.61 6.80
C ARG A 85 -4.08 10.80 5.58
N VAL A 86 -4.97 10.56 4.62
CA VAL A 86 -4.65 9.89 3.35
C VAL A 86 -3.57 10.68 2.61
N LYS A 87 -3.74 12.00 2.46
CA LYS A 87 -2.74 12.85 1.79
C LYS A 87 -1.39 12.82 2.49
N THR A 88 -1.39 12.83 3.83
CA THR A 88 -0.17 12.76 4.64
C THR A 88 0.56 11.44 4.41
N LEU A 89 -0.16 10.31 4.42
CA LEU A 89 0.37 8.99 4.12
C LEU A 89 1.04 8.97 2.73
N PHE A 90 0.30 9.36 1.69
CA PHE A 90 0.84 9.32 0.32
C PHE A 90 2.02 10.26 0.13
N SER A 91 1.99 11.45 0.73
CA SER A 91 3.12 12.39 0.65
C SER A 91 4.38 11.83 1.30
N ALA A 92 4.26 11.15 2.44
CA ALA A 92 5.38 10.51 3.12
C ALA A 92 5.95 9.35 2.29
N LEU A 93 5.09 8.53 1.69
CA LEU A 93 5.48 7.41 0.86
C LEU A 93 6.10 7.86 -0.47
N ASP A 94 5.49 8.83 -1.17
CA ASP A 94 6.00 9.40 -2.41
C ASP A 94 7.40 9.98 -2.20
N ALA A 95 7.63 10.72 -1.11
CA ALA A 95 8.95 11.29 -0.81
C ALA A 95 10.01 10.20 -0.61
N LYS A 96 9.69 9.12 0.12
CA LYS A 96 10.59 7.98 0.31
C LYS A 96 10.84 7.23 -1.00
N PHE A 97 9.79 7.04 -1.79
CA PHE A 97 9.85 6.36 -3.07
C PHE A 97 10.65 7.17 -4.11
N ASP A 98 10.56 8.50 -4.07
CA ASP A 98 11.31 9.38 -4.96
C ASP A 98 12.79 9.45 -4.64
N ALA A 99 13.16 9.22 -3.38
CA ALA A 99 14.55 9.14 -2.95
C ALA A 99 15.27 7.84 -3.36
N LEU A 100 14.53 6.82 -3.82
CA LEU A 100 15.10 5.53 -4.21
C LEU A 100 15.79 5.57 -5.58
N SER A 101 16.85 4.78 -5.70
CA SER A 101 17.51 4.51 -6.97
C SER A 101 16.61 3.70 -7.93
N PRO A 102 16.88 3.72 -9.25
CA PRO A 102 15.95 3.18 -10.25
C PRO A 102 15.57 1.70 -10.07
N VAL A 103 16.50 0.86 -9.58
CA VAL A 103 16.28 -0.58 -9.43
C VAL A 103 15.29 -0.89 -8.28
N PRO A 104 15.54 -0.44 -7.02
CA PRO A 104 14.56 -0.44 -5.94
C PRO A 104 13.20 0.14 -6.32
N LYS A 105 13.20 1.28 -7.01
CA LYS A 105 11.99 2.00 -7.41
C LYS A 105 11.13 1.17 -8.36
N LYS A 106 11.76 0.49 -9.32
CA LYS A 106 11.08 -0.42 -10.26
C LYS A 106 10.46 -1.61 -9.53
N PHE A 107 11.20 -2.26 -8.64
CA PHE A 107 10.70 -3.38 -7.87
C PHE A 107 9.49 -3.00 -7.00
N LEU A 108 9.61 -1.92 -6.22
CA LEU A 108 8.52 -1.47 -5.36
C LEU A 108 7.29 -1.02 -6.16
N SER A 109 7.46 -0.45 -7.36
CA SER A 109 6.33 -0.23 -8.28
C SER A 109 5.63 -1.53 -8.69
N GLY A 110 6.40 -2.59 -8.92
CA GLY A 110 5.88 -3.93 -9.24
C GLY A 110 5.11 -4.53 -8.06
N LEU A 111 5.71 -4.52 -6.87
CA LEU A 111 5.09 -4.94 -5.61
C LEU A 111 3.76 -4.22 -5.37
N MET A 112 3.78 -2.89 -5.40
CA MET A 112 2.56 -2.09 -5.21
C MET A 112 1.51 -2.44 -6.27
N SER A 113 1.91 -2.57 -7.54
CA SER A 113 0.96 -2.97 -8.58
C SER A 113 0.39 -4.37 -8.38
N ALA A 114 1.14 -5.31 -7.79
CA ALA A 114 0.70 -6.69 -7.54
C ALA A 114 -0.33 -6.74 -6.42
N ILE A 115 -0.01 -6.11 -5.27
CA ILE A 115 -0.90 -5.94 -4.11
C ILE A 115 -2.22 -5.34 -4.58
N VAL A 116 -2.11 -4.31 -5.41
CA VAL A 116 -3.25 -3.53 -5.87
C VAL A 116 -4.23 -4.31 -6.74
N SER A 117 -3.71 -5.10 -7.67
CA SER A 117 -4.58 -5.87 -8.55
C SER A 117 -5.07 -7.18 -7.93
N PHE A 118 -4.60 -7.55 -6.72
CA PHE A 118 -4.79 -8.88 -6.13
C PHE A 118 -4.54 -9.99 -7.16
N ASP A 119 -3.52 -9.79 -8.00
CA ASP A 119 -3.20 -10.68 -9.11
C ASP A 119 -2.13 -11.65 -8.64
N GLU A 120 -2.53 -12.89 -8.36
CA GLU A 120 -1.64 -13.96 -7.88
C GLU A 120 -0.39 -14.12 -8.74
N LYS A 121 -0.51 -13.99 -10.07
CA LYS A 121 0.65 -14.13 -10.98
C LYS A 121 1.63 -12.97 -10.81
N LYS A 122 1.13 -11.76 -10.51
CA LYS A 122 2.01 -10.63 -10.22
C LYS A 122 2.66 -10.78 -8.85
N ILE A 123 1.95 -11.32 -7.87
CA ILE A 123 2.49 -11.61 -6.54
C ILE A 123 3.62 -12.64 -6.65
N ASP A 124 3.42 -13.75 -7.37
CA ASP A 124 4.45 -14.76 -7.65
C ASP A 124 5.68 -14.17 -8.35
N ASN A 125 5.46 -13.24 -9.29
CA ASN A 125 6.55 -12.58 -10.00
C ASN A 125 7.33 -11.64 -9.08
N VAL A 126 6.67 -10.95 -8.15
CA VAL A 126 7.33 -10.09 -7.17
C VAL A 126 8.22 -10.90 -6.24
N GLU A 127 7.82 -12.10 -5.83
CA GLU A 127 8.69 -12.97 -5.02
C GLU A 127 9.96 -13.38 -5.80
N LYS A 128 9.83 -13.73 -7.08
CA LYS A 128 10.97 -14.04 -7.95
C LYS A 128 11.88 -12.83 -8.17
N GLU A 129 11.29 -11.65 -8.37
CA GLU A 129 12.03 -10.39 -8.47
C GLU A 129 12.77 -10.07 -7.15
N ALA A 130 12.14 -10.29 -6.00
CA ALA A 130 12.75 -10.10 -4.68
C ALA A 130 14.02 -10.95 -4.51
N LYS A 131 13.97 -12.23 -4.90
CA LYS A 131 15.11 -13.16 -4.84
C LYS A 131 16.24 -12.77 -5.80
N SER A 132 15.90 -12.22 -6.96
CA SER A 132 16.87 -11.83 -8.01
C SER A 132 17.41 -10.40 -7.88
N LEU A 133 16.90 -9.60 -6.95
CA LEU A 133 17.40 -8.25 -6.69
C LEU A 133 18.87 -8.27 -6.22
N PRO A 134 19.72 -7.35 -6.73
CA PRO A 134 21.06 -7.14 -6.18
C PRO A 134 21.01 -6.82 -4.68
N GLN A 135 22.04 -7.24 -3.95
CA GLN A 135 22.10 -7.02 -2.49
C GLN A 135 22.00 -5.53 -2.15
N GLU A 136 22.68 -4.67 -2.91
CA GLU A 136 22.70 -3.23 -2.71
C GLU A 136 21.30 -2.62 -2.86
N ALA A 137 20.50 -3.15 -3.79
CA ALA A 137 19.13 -2.72 -3.99
C ALA A 137 18.22 -3.18 -2.83
N ARG A 138 18.40 -4.41 -2.32
CA ARG A 138 17.69 -4.88 -1.13
C ARG A 138 18.02 -4.04 0.10
N ASP A 139 19.30 -3.75 0.32
CA ASP A 139 19.76 -2.96 1.46
C ASP A 139 19.20 -1.52 1.41
N GLU A 140 19.13 -0.92 0.22
CA GLU A 140 18.51 0.40 0.03
C GLU A 140 17.01 0.39 0.33
N ILE A 141 16.29 -0.65 -0.11
CA ILE A 141 14.87 -0.84 0.19
C ILE A 141 14.67 -0.97 1.69
N ILE A 142 15.41 -1.86 2.36
CA ILE A 142 15.30 -2.09 3.81
C ILE A 142 15.64 -0.82 4.59
N LYS A 143 16.66 -0.07 4.17
CA LYS A 143 17.03 1.20 4.81
C LYS A 143 15.90 2.22 4.72
N THR A 144 15.18 2.26 3.59
CA THR A 144 14.10 3.23 3.34
C THR A 144 12.78 2.78 3.98
N PHE A 145 12.53 1.47 3.97
CA PHE A 145 11.34 0.79 4.47
C PHE A 145 11.76 -0.43 5.31
N PRO A 146 12.08 -0.24 6.60
CA PRO A 146 12.60 -1.32 7.44
C PRO A 146 11.69 -2.55 7.58
N SER A 147 10.37 -2.39 7.49
CA SER A 147 9.41 -3.51 7.53
C SER A 147 9.54 -4.45 6.33
N PHE A 148 10.08 -3.98 5.19
CA PHE A 148 10.37 -4.85 4.05
C PHE A 148 11.55 -5.79 4.26
N LYS A 149 12.20 -5.77 5.43
CA LYS A 149 13.21 -6.78 5.78
C LYS A 149 12.63 -8.20 5.66
N GLU A 150 11.39 -8.40 6.08
CA GLU A 150 10.72 -9.70 6.04
C GLU A 150 10.46 -10.18 4.60
N LEU A 151 10.26 -9.27 3.64
CA LEU A 151 10.12 -9.61 2.21
C LEU A 151 11.38 -10.24 1.61
N PHE A 152 12.54 -10.00 2.22
CA PHE A 152 13.84 -10.51 1.77
C PHE A 152 14.38 -11.62 2.68
N ASP A 153 13.66 -11.96 3.74
CA ASP A 153 14.00 -13.07 4.62
C ASP A 153 13.49 -14.38 3.99
N PHE A 154 14.21 -14.85 2.97
CA PHE A 154 13.87 -16.06 2.21
C PHE A 154 14.17 -17.37 2.96
N THR A 155 14.22 -17.33 4.29
CA THR A 155 14.46 -18.53 5.08
C THR A 155 13.30 -19.51 4.82
N ASP A 156 13.60 -20.69 4.26
CA ASP A 156 12.65 -21.75 3.87
C ASP A 156 11.55 -21.92 4.95
N LYS A 157 10.33 -21.47 4.64
CA LYS A 157 9.10 -21.98 5.26
C LYS A 157 8.55 -23.11 4.38
#